data_AF-A0A1H0WQ57-F1
#
_entry.id   AF-A0A1H0WQ57-F1
#
_cell.length_a   1.000
_cell.length_b   1.000
_cell.length_c   1.000
_cell.angle_alpha   90.00
_cell.angle_beta   90.00
_cell.angle_gamma   90.00
#
_symmetry.space_group_name_H-M   'P 1'
#
loop_
_entity.id
_entity.type
_entity.pdbx_description
1 polymer ?
#
loop_
_entity_poly.entity_id
_entity_poly.type
_entity_poly.pdbx_seq_one_letter_code
_entity_poly.pdbx_strand_id
1 'polypeptide(L)'
;MTDLPSEDEVAGRAEYDWRPFGKLLRARLNDDGRGYRALAHVIGVTWTDLSRVTCGQAVAAHKVIAICDWMGISFRAFYIPPMNSDCCSESRVKRSAQISGGRR
;
A
#
# COMPACT_ATOMS: atom_id res chain seq x y z
N MET A 1 -35.36 -9.04 17.09
CA MET A 1 -34.99 -7.68 16.66
C MET A 1 -33.49 -7.59 16.80
N THR A 2 -32.78 -8.20 15.86
CA THR A 2 -31.33 -8.33 15.89
C THR A 2 -30.77 -7.10 15.19
N ASP A 3 -30.19 -6.19 15.95
CA ASP A 3 -29.36 -5.11 15.42
C ASP A 3 -28.19 -5.78 14.66
N LEU A 4 -28.34 -5.86 13.33
CA LEU A 4 -27.23 -6.11 12.43
C LEU A 4 -26.29 -4.91 12.55
N PRO A 5 -24.98 -5.11 12.77
CA PRO A 5 -24.06 -3.99 12.77
C PRO A 5 -24.11 -3.31 11.39
N SER A 6 -24.50 -2.03 11.39
CA SER A 6 -24.57 -1.17 10.22
C SER A 6 -23.29 -1.25 9.41
N GLU A 7 -23.40 -1.50 8.11
CA GLU A 7 -22.30 -1.74 7.16
C GLU A 7 -21.43 -0.49 6.86
N ASP A 8 -21.54 0.58 7.66
CA ASP A 8 -21.00 1.92 7.36
C ASP A 8 -19.65 2.27 8.00
N GLU A 9 -19.00 1.38 8.79
CA GLU A 9 -17.85 1.84 9.61
C GLU A 9 -16.62 0.92 9.62
N VAL A 10 -16.14 0.52 8.43
CA VAL A 10 -14.71 0.20 8.30
C VAL A 10 -14.11 1.11 7.25
N ALA A 11 -13.66 2.27 7.70
CA ALA A 11 -12.65 3.03 6.99
C ALA A 11 -11.40 2.17 6.79
N GLY A 12 -11.35 1.46 5.65
CA GLY A 12 -10.24 0.60 5.29
C GLY A 12 -8.98 1.44 5.17
N ARG A 13 -7.90 1.04 5.86
CA ARG A 13 -6.58 1.65 5.67
C ARG A 13 -6.06 1.28 4.28
N ALA A 14 -5.15 2.11 3.77
CA ALA A 14 -4.43 1.78 2.55
C ALA A 14 -3.61 0.51 2.78
N GLU A 15 -3.71 -0.44 1.86
CA GLU A 15 -3.01 -1.72 1.93
C GLU A 15 -2.31 -2.05 0.62
N TYR A 16 -1.52 -3.11 0.63
CA TYR A 16 -0.85 -3.63 -0.56
C TYR A 16 -1.13 -5.11 -0.66
N ASP A 17 -1.61 -5.57 -1.81
CA ASP A 17 -1.99 -6.97 -1.97
C ASP A 17 -0.75 -7.85 -2.23
N TRP A 18 -0.16 -8.34 -1.14
CA TRP A 18 1.07 -9.13 -1.16
C TRP A 18 0.88 -10.54 -1.75
N ARG A 19 -0.32 -11.10 -1.69
CA ARG A 19 -0.61 -12.46 -2.17
C ARG A 19 -0.51 -12.59 -3.70
N PRO A 20 -1.26 -11.81 -4.50
CA PRO A 20 -1.13 -11.84 -5.96
C PRO A 20 0.22 -11.27 -6.40
N PHE A 21 0.79 -10.30 -5.68
CA PHE A 21 2.13 -9.81 -5.98
C PHE A 21 3.18 -10.91 -5.86
N GLY A 22 3.18 -11.66 -4.75
CA GLY A 22 4.08 -12.80 -4.54
C GLY A 22 3.87 -13.92 -5.55
N LYS A 23 2.62 -14.21 -5.91
CA LYS A 23 2.28 -15.21 -6.95
C LYS A 23 2.83 -14.81 -8.32
N LEU A 24 2.64 -13.55 -8.72
CA LEU A 24 3.16 -13.04 -9.98
C LEU A 24 4.69 -13.04 -9.99
N LEU A 25 5.32 -12.57 -8.90
CA LEU A 25 6.78 -12.60 -8.77
C LEU A 25 7.31 -14.02 -8.92
N ARG A 26 6.70 -15.00 -8.24
CA ARG A 26 7.11 -16.41 -8.34
C ARG A 26 7.03 -16.94 -9.78
N ALA A 27 5.97 -16.60 -10.52
CA ALA A 27 5.84 -16.97 -11.92
C ALA A 27 6.98 -16.37 -12.76
N ARG A 28 7.26 -15.06 -12.61
CA ARG A 28 8.34 -14.38 -13.34
C ARG A 28 9.74 -14.93 -13.01
N LEU A 29 10.00 -15.24 -11.74
CA LEU A 29 11.27 -15.85 -11.33
C LEU A 29 11.45 -17.25 -11.94
N ASN A 30 10.36 -18.03 -12.05
CA ASN A 30 10.38 -19.35 -12.67
C ASN A 30 10.59 -19.27 -14.19
N ASP A 31 9.96 -18.30 -14.86
CA ASP A 31 10.11 -18.09 -16.30
C ASP A 31 11.55 -17.70 -16.69
N ASP A 32 12.25 -16.94 -15.85
CA ASP A 32 13.64 -16.53 -16.10
C ASP A 32 14.66 -17.67 -15.88
N GLY A 33 14.44 -18.53 -14.88
CA GLY A 33 15.23 -19.75 -14.68
C GLY A 33 16.65 -19.59 -14.11
N ARG A 34 17.18 -18.36 -13.95
CA ARG A 34 18.56 -18.12 -13.42
C ARG A 34 18.71 -18.36 -11.91
N GLY A 35 17.60 -18.54 -11.21
CA GLY A 35 17.56 -18.76 -9.77
C GLY A 35 17.61 -17.47 -8.93
N TYR A 36 17.20 -17.60 -7.66
CA TYR A 36 16.92 -16.46 -6.77
C TYR A 36 18.13 -15.55 -6.51
N ARG A 37 19.33 -16.11 -6.37
CA ARG A 37 20.53 -15.31 -6.06
C ARG A 37 20.98 -14.44 -7.23
N ALA A 38 20.96 -14.99 -8.44
CA ALA A 38 21.31 -14.24 -9.65
C ALA A 38 20.32 -13.10 -9.89
N LEU A 39 19.02 -13.38 -9.77
CA LEU A 39 17.97 -12.38 -9.96
C LEU A 39 17.96 -11.31 -8.87
N ALA A 40 18.20 -11.68 -7.62
CA ALA A 40 18.34 -10.72 -6.53
C ALA A 40 19.44 -9.68 -6.83
N HIS A 41 20.59 -10.11 -7.36
CA HIS A 41 21.67 -9.21 -7.75
C HIS A 41 21.27 -8.29 -8.92
N VAL A 42 20.57 -8.82 -9.93
CA VAL A 42 20.09 -8.02 -11.08
C VAL A 42 19.08 -6.95 -10.65
N ILE A 43 18.17 -7.30 -9.74
CA ILE A 43 17.12 -6.40 -9.24
C ILE A 43 17.68 -5.39 -8.22
N GLY A 44 18.83 -5.68 -7.60
CA GLY A 44 19.40 -4.86 -6.53
C GLY A 44 18.73 -5.08 -5.17
N VAL A 45 18.21 -6.29 -4.91
CA VAL A 45 17.61 -6.70 -3.63
C VAL A 45 18.30 -7.93 -3.07
N THR A 46 17.96 -8.34 -1.84
CA THR A 46 18.48 -9.59 -1.29
C THR A 46 17.61 -10.78 -1.70
N TRP A 47 18.19 -11.98 -1.76
CA TRP A 47 17.43 -13.21 -2.00
C TRP A 47 16.34 -13.43 -0.93
N THR A 48 16.60 -12.99 0.31
CA THR A 48 15.65 -13.06 1.42
C THR A 48 14.44 -12.17 1.17
N ASP A 49 14.63 -10.99 0.56
CA ASP A 49 13.52 -10.11 0.19
C ASP A 49 12.61 -10.76 -0.86
N LEU A 50 13.20 -11.38 -1.89
CA LEU A 50 12.42 -12.13 -2.89
C LEU A 50 11.63 -13.26 -2.23
N SER A 51 12.27 -14.03 -1.34
CA SER A 51 11.61 -15.10 -0.59
C SER A 51 10.42 -14.59 0.24
N ARG A 52 10.64 -13.52 1.01
CA ARG A 52 9.58 -12.86 1.82
C ARG A 52 8.38 -12.47 0.97
N VAL A 53 8.63 -11.80 -0.16
CA VAL A 53 7.57 -11.38 -1.08
C VAL A 53 6.82 -12.57 -1.64
N THR A 54 7.50 -13.64 -2.07
CA THR A 54 6.83 -14.85 -2.58
C THR A 54 6.01 -15.58 -1.53
N CYS A 55 6.33 -15.40 -0.24
CA CYS A 55 5.55 -15.89 0.89
C CYS A 55 4.42 -14.92 1.31
N GLY A 56 4.23 -13.81 0.60
CA GLY A 56 3.21 -12.80 0.91
C GLY A 56 3.55 -11.91 2.11
N GLN A 57 4.83 -11.82 2.49
CA GLN A 57 5.28 -10.95 3.57
C GLN A 57 5.60 -9.55 3.06
N ALA A 58 5.32 -8.56 3.89
CA ALA A 58 5.61 -7.16 3.58
C ALA A 58 7.13 -6.90 3.55
N VAL A 59 7.53 -6.04 2.60
CA VAL A 59 8.89 -5.51 2.48
C VAL A 59 8.86 -4.00 2.29
N ALA A 60 10.00 -3.36 2.45
CA ALA A 60 10.11 -1.91 2.30
C ALA A 60 9.77 -1.47 0.86
N ALA A 61 9.13 -0.30 0.73
CA ALA A 61 8.59 0.20 -0.55
C ALA A 61 9.65 0.28 -1.67
N HIS A 62 10.88 0.73 -1.35
CA HIS A 62 11.97 0.81 -2.33
C HIS A 62 12.30 -0.54 -2.98
N LYS A 63 12.16 -1.65 -2.23
CA LYS A 63 12.38 -3.01 -2.74
C LYS A 63 11.25 -3.45 -3.67
N VAL A 64 10.01 -3.10 -3.33
CA VAL A 64 8.85 -3.37 -4.18
C VAL A 64 8.99 -2.62 -5.50
N ILE A 65 9.41 -1.36 -5.48
CA ILE A 65 9.65 -0.55 -6.68
C ILE A 65 10.69 -1.24 -7.58
N ALA A 66 11.86 -1.60 -7.04
CA ALA A 66 12.89 -2.29 -7.82
C ALA A 66 12.40 -3.62 -8.45
N ILE A 67 11.62 -4.39 -7.68
CA ILE A 67 11.02 -5.64 -8.17
C ILE A 67 9.98 -5.36 -9.27
N CYS A 68 9.14 -4.33 -9.11
CA CYS A 68 8.15 -3.91 -10.11
C CYS A 68 8.81 -3.43 -11.40
N ASP A 69 9.88 -2.63 -11.30
CA ASP A 69 10.65 -2.14 -12.44
C ASP A 69 11.24 -3.30 -13.25
N TRP A 70 11.80 -4.30 -12.56
CA TRP A 70 12.30 -5.52 -13.22
C TRP A 70 11.19 -6.33 -13.91
N MET A 71 10.01 -6.44 -13.27
CA MET A 71 8.86 -7.13 -13.86
C MET A 71 8.16 -6.33 -14.98
N GLY A 72 8.51 -5.06 -15.18
CA GLY A 72 7.84 -4.17 -16.14
C GLY A 72 6.39 -3.85 -15.76
N ILE A 73 6.08 -3.79 -14.46
CA ILE A 73 4.72 -3.50 -13.96
C ILE A 73 4.71 -2.26 -13.07
N SER A 74 3.57 -1.59 -12.98
CA SER A 74 3.43 -0.45 -12.07
C SER A 74 3.35 -0.89 -10.62
N PHE A 75 4.06 -0.18 -9.73
CA PHE A 75 3.90 -0.30 -8.27
C PHE A 75 2.44 -0.15 -7.82
N ARG A 76 1.64 0.64 -8.54
CA ARG A 76 0.22 0.87 -8.19
C ARG A 76 -0.68 -0.31 -8.53
N ALA A 77 -0.21 -1.33 -9.25
CA ALA A 77 -1.04 -2.46 -9.69
C ALA A 77 -1.62 -3.27 -8.53
N PHE A 78 -0.95 -3.29 -7.37
CA PHE A 78 -1.38 -4.03 -6.17
C PHE A 78 -1.72 -3.11 -5.00
N TYR A 79 -1.77 -1.80 -5.23
CA TYR A 79 -2.11 -0.84 -4.20
C TYR A 79 -3.63 -0.84 -3.98
N ILE A 80 -4.03 -1.06 -2.73
CA ILE A 80 -5.42 -0.97 -2.29
C ILE A 80 -5.60 0.42 -1.67
N PRO A 81 -6.36 1.32 -2.31
CA PRO A 81 -6.61 2.65 -1.76
C PRO A 81 -7.41 2.53 -0.45
N PRO A 82 -7.23 3.47 0.49
CA PRO A 82 -8.06 3.49 1.69
C PRO A 82 -9.52 3.75 1.28
N MET A 83 -10.46 3.15 2.00
CA MET A 83 -11.85 3.59 1.91
C MET A 83 -11.97 4.90 2.68
N ASN A 84 -12.50 5.92 2.03
CA ASN A 84 -12.73 7.22 2.64
C ASN A 84 -13.63 7.01 3.86
N SER A 85 -13.11 7.33 5.04
CA SER A 85 -13.96 7.55 6.21
C SER A 85 -14.53 8.95 6.09
N ASP A 86 -15.84 9.09 6.04
CA ASP A 86 -16.49 10.39 6.23
C ASP A 86 -16.31 10.93 7.67
N CYS A 87 -15.63 10.20 8.58
CA CYS A 87 -15.32 10.67 9.94
C CYS A 87 -14.36 11.87 10.02
N CYS A 88 -13.86 12.38 8.89
CA CYS A 88 -13.21 13.69 8.83
C CYS A 88 -14.12 14.74 8.18
N SER A 89 -15.43 14.69 8.43
CA SER A 89 -16.29 15.87 8.27
C SER A 89 -15.76 16.99 9.18
N GLU A 90 -15.29 18.06 8.54
CA GLU A 90 -15.02 19.38 9.10
C GLU A 90 -14.22 19.38 10.41
N SER A 91 -12.90 19.56 10.31
CA SER A 91 -12.19 20.20 11.41
C SER A 91 -12.90 21.52 11.66
N ARG A 92 -13.65 21.63 12.76
CA ARG A 92 -14.33 22.86 13.20
C ARG A 92 -13.25 23.85 13.57
N VAL A 93 -12.63 24.48 12.55
CA VAL A 93 -11.69 25.57 12.71
C VAL A 93 -12.44 26.61 13.53
N LYS A 94 -11.97 26.88 14.76
CA LYS A 94 -12.39 28.05 15.51
C LYS A 94 -12.11 29.25 14.62
N ARG A 95 -13.11 29.71 13.87
CA ARG A 95 -13.13 31.05 13.30
C ARG A 95 -13.14 31.98 14.51
N SER A 96 -11.96 32.42 14.93
CA SER A 96 -11.82 33.44 15.95
C SER A 96 -12.66 34.64 15.52
N ALA A 97 -13.65 34.94 16.33
CA ALA A 97 -14.56 36.04 16.13
C ALA A 97 -13.76 37.32 15.84
N GLN A 98 -14.11 37.99 14.75
CA GLN A 98 -13.63 39.33 14.45
C GLN A 98 -13.93 40.22 15.64
N ILE A 99 -12.89 40.68 16.33
CA ILE A 99 -13.00 41.75 17.32
C ILE A 99 -13.35 43.01 16.53
N SER A 100 -14.63 43.40 16.57
CA SER A 100 -15.10 44.70 16.09
C SER A 100 -14.58 45.79 17.03
N GLY A 101 -13.38 46.29 16.74
CA GLY A 101 -12.82 47.48 17.40
C GLY A 101 -13.57 48.73 16.97
N GLY A 102 -14.54 49.14 17.79
CA GLY A 102 -15.18 50.45 17.69
C GLY A 102 -14.19 51.54 18.09
N ARG A 103 -13.86 52.42 17.14
CA ARG A 103 -13.19 53.71 17.42
C ARG A 103 -14.21 54.69 18.00
N ARG A 104 -13.90 55.24 19.18
CA ARG A 104 -14.27 56.60 19.57
C ARG A 104 -13.11 57.20 20.34
#